data_AF-A0A0S3U6I6-F1
#
_entry.id   AF-A0A0S3U6I6-F1
#
_cell.length_a   1.000
_cell.length_b   1.000
_cell.length_c   1.000
_cell.angle_alpha   90.00
_cell.angle_beta   90.00
_cell.angle_gamma   90.00
#
_symmetry.space_group_name_H-M   'P 1'
#
loop_
_entity.id
_entity.type
_entity.pdbx_description
1 polymer ?
#
loop_
_entity_poly.entity_id
_entity_poly.type
_entity_poly.pdbx_seq_one_letter_code
_entity_poly.pdbx_strand_id
1 'polypeptide(L)'
;MFYLVYLLALLIVVWSLPTVIPIYLAFIYLVLRTIVRLALWIVDLFRFRFLRSDRWCYIHFDPVISQAKTTFSINIFTYQAIVLITLLILLLYILIARLWSTLHDIYAAKDPGTEPEQLRQIAEIGAKRCCRAIALNPNTPSDLLLQLGRRFPREVLNNPIFNLMLLEDPNLIETIPKPTLARLLLQSKISVGFIERSAALSDSTPEIATAIALHPKTPDEILHQLSNHSDPQVRKRAIRHLRDRLR
;
A
#
# COMPACT_ATOMS: atom_id res chain seq x y z
N MET A 1 12.55 -15.92 14.49
CA MET A 1 13.69 -14.98 14.51
C MET A 1 15.02 -15.65 14.15
N PHE A 2 15.42 -16.77 14.78
CA PHE A 2 16.70 -17.46 14.51
C PHE A 2 16.92 -17.91 13.06
N TYR A 3 15.87 -18.34 12.36
CA TYR A 3 15.97 -18.79 10.96
C TYR A 3 16.32 -17.65 9.98
N LEU A 4 15.81 -16.45 10.24
CA LEU A 4 16.06 -15.26 9.41
C LEU A 4 17.50 -14.76 9.59
N VAL A 5 17.98 -14.76 10.84
CA VAL A 5 19.37 -14.43 11.18
C VAL A 5 20.33 -15.43 10.53
N TYR A 6 19.97 -16.72 10.52
CA TYR A 6 20.75 -17.77 9.87
C TYR A 6 20.80 -17.60 8.34
N LEU A 7 19.67 -17.30 7.70
CA LEU A 7 19.61 -17.04 6.25
C LEU A 7 20.40 -15.80 5.83
N LEU A 8 20.33 -14.72 6.62
CA LEU A 8 21.13 -13.51 6.40
C LEU A 8 22.62 -13.78 6.61
N ALA A 9 22.99 -14.52 7.65
CA ALA A 9 24.37 -14.94 7.87
C ALA A 9 24.89 -15.82 6.72
N LEU A 10 24.07 -16.73 6.20
CA LEU A 10 24.45 -17.61 5.09
C LEU A 10 24.62 -16.82 3.78
N LEU A 11 23.75 -15.83 3.53
CA LEU A 11 23.90 -14.90 2.42
C LEU A 11 25.18 -14.07 2.55
N ILE A 12 25.46 -13.51 3.73
CA ILE A 12 26.70 -12.75 3.96
C ILE A 12 27.92 -13.64 3.75
N VAL A 13 27.91 -14.88 4.28
CA VAL A 13 29.00 -15.84 4.11
C VAL A 13 29.20 -16.20 2.64
N VAL A 14 28.14 -16.50 1.90
CA VAL A 14 28.19 -16.82 0.46
C VAL A 14 28.72 -15.64 -0.35
N TRP A 15 28.31 -14.41 -0.03
CA TRP A 15 28.80 -13.19 -0.68
C TRP A 15 30.22 -12.80 -0.25
N SER A 16 30.67 -13.26 0.91
CA SER A 16 32.04 -13.08 1.43
C SER A 16 32.98 -14.21 1.00
N LEU A 17 32.48 -15.24 0.29
CA LEU A 17 33.34 -16.28 -0.23
C LEU A 17 34.32 -15.64 -1.23
N PRO A 18 35.64 -15.89 -1.08
CA PRO A 18 36.67 -15.32 -1.93
C PRO A 18 36.56 -15.77 -3.40
N THR A 19 35.64 -16.69 -3.72
CA THR A 19 35.31 -17.13 -5.08
C THR A 19 34.20 -16.31 -5.73
N VAL A 20 33.30 -15.69 -4.95
CA VAL A 20 32.15 -14.94 -5.46
C VAL A 20 32.52 -13.49 -5.78
N ILE A 21 33.34 -12.86 -4.93
CA ILE A 21 33.84 -11.50 -5.14
C ILE A 21 34.60 -11.35 -6.48
N PRO A 22 35.51 -12.27 -6.87
CA PRO A 22 36.19 -12.21 -8.17
C PRO A 22 35.25 -12.38 -9.35
N ILE A 23 34.17 -13.15 -9.22
CA ILE A 23 33.18 -13.33 -10.30
C ILE A 23 32.41 -12.03 -10.53
N TYR A 24 31.97 -11.37 -9.45
CA TYR A 24 31.32 -10.06 -9.55
C TYR A 24 32.27 -8.99 -10.09
N LEU A 25 33.51 -8.95 -9.60
CA LEU A 25 34.52 -8.02 -10.10
C LEU A 25 34.89 -8.29 -11.56
N ALA A 26 34.97 -9.55 -11.98
CA ALA A 26 35.21 -9.93 -13.37
C ALA A 26 34.03 -9.53 -14.27
N PHE A 27 32.79 -9.69 -13.80
CA PHE A 27 31.60 -9.25 -14.51
C PHE A 27 31.57 -7.72 -14.66
N ILE A 28 31.78 -6.98 -13.57
CA ILE A 28 31.87 -5.50 -13.58
C ILE A 28 33.00 -5.04 -14.49
N TYR A 29 34.17 -5.68 -14.42
CA TYR A 29 35.31 -5.38 -15.30
C TYR A 29 34.98 -5.64 -16.77
N LEU A 30 34.30 -6.74 -17.09
CA LEU A 30 33.91 -7.05 -18.47
C LEU A 30 32.96 -5.97 -19.02
N VAL A 31 31.96 -5.57 -18.22
CA VAL A 31 31.01 -4.50 -18.56
C VAL A 31 31.74 -3.17 -18.77
N LEU A 32 32.58 -2.74 -17.82
CA LEU A 32 33.38 -1.52 -17.96
C LEU A 32 34.30 -1.56 -19.18
N ARG A 33 34.98 -2.69 -19.43
CA ARG A 33 35.85 -2.87 -20.60
C ARG A 33 35.08 -2.75 -21.91
N THR A 34 33.86 -3.28 -21.97
CA THR A 34 33.01 -3.13 -23.16
C THR A 34 32.56 -1.69 -23.36
N ILE A 35 32.19 -0.97 -22.29
CA ILE A 35 31.81 0.45 -22.35
C ILE A 35 32.99 1.31 -22.83
N VAL A 36 34.19 1.10 -22.30
CA VAL A 36 35.39 1.87 -22.69
C VAL A 36 35.77 1.60 -24.14
N ARG A 37 35.73 0.34 -24.59
CA ARG A 37 35.99 0.00 -26.01
C ARG A 37 34.97 0.65 -26.94
N LEU A 38 33.70 0.69 -26.52
CA LEU A 38 32.65 1.36 -27.28
C LEU A 38 32.91 2.86 -27.34
N ALA A 39 33.29 3.49 -26.22
CA ALA A 39 33.61 4.91 -26.17
C ALA A 39 34.83 5.25 -27.06
N LEU A 40 35.90 4.46 -27.00
CA LEU A 40 37.08 4.64 -27.86
C LEU A 40 36.72 4.46 -29.34
N TRP A 41 35.94 3.43 -29.66
CA TRP A 41 35.46 3.21 -31.03
C TRP A 41 34.59 4.38 -31.53
N ILE A 42 33.75 4.96 -30.68
CA ILE A 42 32.97 6.17 -30.99
C ILE A 42 33.90 7.36 -31.25
N VAL A 43 34.90 7.58 -30.40
CA VAL A 43 35.89 8.65 -30.57
C VAL A 43 36.66 8.47 -31.88
N ASP A 44 37.11 7.25 -32.19
CA ASP A 44 37.79 6.94 -33.45
C ASP A 44 36.88 7.13 -34.67
N LEU A 45 35.59 6.78 -34.55
CA LEU A 45 34.59 7.01 -35.59
C LEU A 45 34.40 8.51 -35.88
N PHE A 46 34.38 9.35 -34.84
CA PHE A 46 34.32 10.81 -34.99
C PHE A 46 35.64 11.39 -35.51
N ARG A 47 36.79 10.87 -35.07
CA ARG A 47 38.13 11.26 -35.55
C ARG A 47 38.32 10.94 -37.04
N PHE A 48 37.82 9.78 -37.48
CA PHE A 48 37.80 9.39 -38.89
C PHE A 48 36.89 10.28 -39.74
N ARG A 49 35.76 10.76 -39.17
CA ARG A 49 34.86 11.71 -39.83
C ARG A 49 35.46 13.12 -39.94
N PHE A 50 36.21 13.57 -38.94
CA PHE A 50 36.81 14.91 -38.93
C PHE A 50 37.98 15.03 -39.93
N LEU A 51 38.80 13.97 -40.07
CA LEU A 51 39.91 13.93 -41.05
C LEU A 51 39.46 13.90 -42.52
N ARG A 52 38.17 13.64 -42.80
CA ARG A 52 37.61 13.56 -44.17
C ARG A 52 36.87 14.83 -44.61
N SER A 53 36.82 15.87 -43.79
CA SER A 53 36.09 17.12 -44.08
C SER A 53 36.80 18.06 -45.07
N ASP A 54 38.07 17.84 -45.40
CA ASP A 54 38.84 18.69 -46.32
C ASP A 54 39.24 17.93 -47.58
N ARG A 55 38.26 17.65 -48.45
CA ARG A 55 38.34 17.72 -49.92
C ARG A 55 37.16 16.98 -50.55
N TRP A 56 36.28 17.77 -51.17
CA TRP A 56 35.23 17.27 -52.05
C TRP A 56 35.86 16.79 -53.35
N CYS A 57 35.80 15.49 -53.64
CA CYS A 57 35.92 14.94 -54.98
C CYS A 57 34.92 13.78 -55.17
N TYR A 58 34.28 13.82 -56.33
CA TYR A 58 33.33 12.87 -56.90
C TYR A 58 33.54 11.41 -56.47
N ILE A 59 32.50 10.78 -55.92
CA ILE A 59 32.53 9.36 -55.54
C ILE A 59 31.67 8.55 -56.52
N HIS A 60 32.35 7.71 -57.30
CA HIS A 60 31.82 6.50 -57.92
C HIS A 60 30.99 5.71 -56.89
N PHE A 61 29.82 5.20 -57.27
CA PHE A 61 28.97 4.37 -56.42
C PHE A 61 29.73 3.11 -55.96
N ASP A 62 30.31 3.18 -54.76
CA ASP A 62 31.17 2.16 -54.18
C ASP A 62 30.32 1.19 -53.34
N PRO A 63 30.28 -0.13 -53.65
CA PRO A 63 29.43 -1.12 -52.97
C PRO A 63 29.69 -1.22 -51.46
N VAL A 64 30.85 -0.76 -50.99
CA VAL A 64 31.24 -0.66 -49.58
C VAL A 64 30.31 0.27 -48.78
N ILE A 65 29.80 1.36 -49.39
CA ILE A 65 28.93 2.33 -48.71
C ILE A 65 27.51 1.74 -48.48
N SER A 66 27.04 0.87 -49.38
CA SER A 66 25.77 0.16 -49.24
C SER A 66 25.81 -0.87 -48.09
N GLN A 67 26.89 -1.65 -48.01
CA GLN A 67 27.13 -2.59 -46.90
C GLN A 67 27.31 -1.87 -45.56
N ALA A 68 27.97 -0.71 -45.55
CA ALA A 68 28.15 0.10 -44.34
C ALA A 68 26.82 0.70 -43.83
N LYS A 69 25.91 1.14 -44.71
CA LYS A 69 24.58 1.63 -44.31
C LYS A 69 23.68 0.54 -43.72
N THR A 70 23.75 -0.68 -44.26
CA THR A 70 22.98 -1.82 -43.75
C THR A 70 23.52 -2.32 -42.42
N THR A 71 24.83 -2.48 -42.26
CA THR A 71 25.44 -2.83 -40.96
C THR A 71 25.24 -1.75 -39.89
N PHE A 72 25.33 -0.47 -40.25
CA PHE A 72 25.07 0.64 -39.32
C PHE A 72 23.60 0.69 -38.87
N SER A 73 22.64 0.45 -39.79
CA SER A 73 21.22 0.37 -39.44
C SER A 73 20.94 -0.81 -38.51
N ILE A 74 21.48 -2.00 -38.81
CA ILE A 74 21.32 -3.20 -37.95
C ILE A 74 21.88 -2.93 -36.54
N ASN A 75 23.03 -2.26 -36.42
CA ASN A 75 23.61 -1.92 -35.12
C ASN A 75 22.74 -0.94 -34.32
N ILE A 76 22.14 0.07 -34.95
CA ILE A 76 21.24 1.00 -34.22
C ILE A 76 20.00 0.26 -33.69
N PHE A 77 19.38 -0.61 -34.49
CA PHE A 77 18.23 -1.40 -34.05
C PHE A 77 18.59 -2.36 -32.91
N THR A 78 19.78 -2.98 -32.93
CA THR A 78 20.22 -3.85 -31.82
C THR A 78 20.52 -3.04 -30.56
N TYR A 79 21.15 -1.87 -30.66
CA TYR A 79 21.36 -0.99 -29.49
C TYR A 79 20.03 -0.52 -28.88
N GLN A 80 19.07 -0.07 -29.71
CA GLN A 80 17.76 0.35 -29.24
C GLN A 80 16.99 -0.80 -28.58
N ALA A 81 17.05 -2.00 -29.15
CA ALA A 81 16.43 -3.19 -28.56
C ALA A 81 17.07 -3.56 -27.21
N ILE A 82 18.40 -3.50 -27.08
CA ILE A 82 19.09 -3.77 -25.82
C ILE A 82 18.70 -2.76 -24.74
N VAL A 83 18.68 -1.46 -25.06
CA VAL A 83 18.27 -0.41 -24.11
C VAL A 83 16.80 -0.59 -23.68
N LEU A 84 15.92 -0.95 -24.62
CA LEU A 84 14.53 -1.22 -24.28
C LEU A 84 14.40 -2.43 -23.36
N ILE A 85 15.11 -3.53 -23.65
CA ILE A 85 15.10 -4.75 -22.83
C ILE A 85 15.63 -4.45 -21.42
N THR A 86 16.71 -3.70 -21.28
CA THR A 86 17.26 -3.36 -19.95
C THR A 86 16.31 -2.47 -19.15
N LEU A 87 15.66 -1.50 -19.79
CA LEU A 87 14.61 -0.68 -19.15
C LEU A 87 13.40 -1.53 -18.73
N LEU A 88 12.98 -2.49 -19.54
CA LEU A 88 11.90 -3.42 -19.20
C LEU A 88 12.26 -4.32 -18.02
N ILE A 89 13.48 -4.83 -17.96
CA ILE A 89 13.97 -5.64 -16.82
C ILE A 89 14.01 -4.79 -15.54
N LEU A 90 14.51 -3.55 -15.62
CA LEU A 90 14.54 -2.64 -14.47
C LEU A 90 13.13 -2.31 -13.97
N LEU A 91 12.19 -2.03 -14.88
CA LEU A 91 10.78 -1.81 -14.54
C LEU A 91 10.19 -3.06 -13.86
N LEU A 92 10.44 -4.25 -14.41
CA LEU A 92 9.97 -5.51 -13.83
C LEU A 92 10.52 -5.72 -12.41
N TYR A 93 11.81 -5.45 -12.19
CA TYR A 93 12.42 -5.53 -10.86
C TYR A 93 11.75 -4.58 -9.86
N ILE A 94 11.53 -3.32 -10.24
CA ILE A 94 10.84 -2.33 -9.38
C ILE A 94 9.42 -2.80 -9.06
N LEU A 95 8.69 -3.34 -10.04
CA LEU A 95 7.35 -3.88 -9.83
C LEU A 95 7.34 -5.07 -8.87
N ILE A 96 8.28 -6.00 -9.00
CA ILE A 96 8.41 -7.17 -8.11
C ILE A 96 8.79 -6.70 -6.69
N ALA A 97 9.74 -5.79 -6.55
CA ALA A 97 10.15 -5.25 -5.25
C ALA A 97 8.98 -4.56 -4.53
N ARG A 98 8.20 -3.76 -5.26
CA ARG A 98 6.99 -3.11 -4.72
C ARG A 98 5.93 -4.12 -4.32
N LEU A 99 5.71 -5.14 -5.15
CA LEU A 99 4.78 -6.23 -4.83
C LEU A 99 5.20 -6.96 -3.56
N TRP A 100 6.48 -7.31 -3.44
CA TRP A 100 7.03 -7.99 -2.27
C TRP A 100 6.86 -7.17 -0.99
N SER A 101 7.17 -5.87 -1.03
CA SER A 101 6.96 -4.96 0.10
C SER A 101 5.49 -4.94 0.54
N THR A 102 4.54 -4.78 -0.39
CA THR A 102 3.11 -4.76 -0.02
C THR A 102 2.63 -6.09 0.55
N LEU A 103 3.16 -7.22 0.08
CA LEU A 103 2.82 -8.53 0.62
C LEU A 103 3.41 -8.70 2.02
N HIS A 104 4.66 -8.31 2.23
CA HIS A 104 5.34 -8.37 3.52
C HIS A 104 4.55 -7.60 4.59
N ASP A 105 4.12 -6.37 4.28
CA ASP A 105 3.33 -5.54 5.18
C ASP A 105 1.98 -6.17 5.53
N ILE A 106 1.32 -6.82 4.56
CA ILE A 106 0.06 -7.53 4.80
C ILE A 106 0.28 -8.75 5.70
N TYR A 107 1.38 -9.48 5.51
CA TYR A 107 1.71 -10.63 6.36
C TYR A 107 2.01 -10.18 7.79
N ALA A 108 2.85 -9.15 7.96
CA ALA A 108 3.12 -8.57 9.27
C ALA A 108 1.83 -8.05 9.93
N ALA A 109 0.99 -7.31 9.20
CA ALA A 109 -0.28 -6.81 9.73
C ALA A 109 -1.25 -7.91 10.18
N LYS A 110 -1.14 -9.14 9.64
CA LYS A 110 -1.97 -10.29 10.06
C LYS A 110 -1.36 -11.10 11.19
N ASP A 111 -0.05 -10.99 11.39
CA ASP A 111 0.66 -11.76 12.40
C ASP A 111 0.30 -11.20 13.79
N PRO A 112 -0.34 -12.01 14.66
CA PRO A 112 -0.71 -11.58 16.02
C PRO A 112 0.52 -11.33 16.92
N GLY A 113 1.72 -11.71 16.50
CA GLY A 113 2.97 -11.39 17.20
C GLY A 113 3.60 -10.06 16.79
N THR A 114 3.02 -9.32 15.83
CA THR A 114 3.58 -8.05 15.38
C THR A 114 3.46 -6.99 16.45
N GLU A 115 4.56 -6.27 16.68
CA GLU A 115 4.65 -5.22 17.69
C GLU A 115 3.75 -4.03 17.34
N PRO A 116 3.13 -3.37 18.34
CA PRO A 116 2.19 -2.28 18.11
C PRO A 116 2.79 -1.11 17.31
N GLU A 117 4.07 -0.79 17.55
CA GLU A 117 4.77 0.29 16.84
C GLU A 117 4.99 -0.05 15.35
N GLN A 118 5.28 -1.31 15.05
CA GLN A 118 5.40 -1.77 13.66
C GLN A 118 4.05 -1.69 12.95
N LEU A 119 2.93 -1.96 13.65
CA LEU A 119 1.60 -1.77 13.08
C LEU A 119 1.30 -0.29 12.78
N ARG A 120 1.79 0.66 13.59
CA ARG A 120 1.68 2.10 13.29
C ARG A 120 2.42 2.46 12.01
N GLN A 121 3.67 2.03 11.91
CA GLN A 121 4.48 2.26 10.72
C GLN A 121 3.78 1.72 9.48
N ILE A 122 3.29 0.47 9.52
CA ILE A 122 2.54 -0.12 8.40
C ILE A 122 1.25 0.67 8.12
N ALA A 123 0.56 1.22 9.12
CA ALA A 123 -0.66 1.98 8.91
C ALA A 123 -0.43 3.32 8.19
N GLU A 124 0.71 3.97 8.42
CA GLU A 124 1.07 5.28 7.82
C GLU A 124 1.36 5.16 6.32
N ILE A 125 2.15 4.17 5.92
CA ILE A 125 2.58 3.97 4.53
C ILE A 125 1.71 2.95 3.76
N GLY A 126 0.94 2.14 4.49
CA GLY A 126 0.29 0.95 3.96
C GLY A 126 -0.96 1.21 3.13
N ALA A 127 -1.24 0.27 2.23
CA ALA A 127 -2.45 0.29 1.42
C ALA A 127 -3.71 -0.05 2.24
N LYS A 128 -4.90 0.21 1.66
CA LYS A 128 -6.22 -0.14 2.24
C LYS A 128 -6.28 -1.55 2.83
N ARG A 129 -5.62 -2.51 2.17
CA ARG A 129 -5.59 -3.92 2.58
C ARG A 129 -4.79 -4.13 3.88
N CYS A 130 -3.68 -3.40 4.05
CA CYS A 130 -2.88 -3.43 5.26
C CYS A 130 -3.68 -2.87 6.44
N CYS A 131 -4.25 -1.67 6.32
CA CYS A 131 -5.06 -1.08 7.40
C CYS A 131 -6.25 -1.97 7.81
N ARG A 132 -6.86 -2.68 6.86
CA ARG A 132 -7.92 -3.66 7.15
C ARG A 132 -7.41 -4.84 7.96
N ALA A 133 -6.22 -5.36 7.64
CA ALA A 133 -5.58 -6.44 8.37
C ALA A 133 -5.16 -5.98 9.78
N ILE A 134 -4.58 -4.78 9.88
CA ILE A 134 -4.27 -4.14 11.16
C ILE A 134 -5.53 -4.06 12.02
N ALA A 135 -6.66 -3.56 11.51
CA ALA A 135 -7.89 -3.48 12.30
C ALA A 135 -8.39 -4.83 12.85
N LEU A 136 -7.96 -5.97 12.32
CA LEU A 136 -8.26 -7.31 12.83
C LEU A 136 -7.17 -7.89 13.76
N ASN A 137 -5.99 -7.27 13.80
CA ASN A 137 -4.86 -7.77 14.56
C ASN A 137 -5.07 -7.51 16.06
N PRO A 138 -4.94 -8.54 16.93
CA PRO A 138 -5.14 -8.42 18.38
C PRO A 138 -4.20 -7.42 19.06
N ASN A 139 -3.00 -7.19 18.51
CA ASN A 139 -2.01 -6.28 19.08
C ASN A 139 -2.15 -4.83 18.58
N THR A 140 -3.23 -4.50 17.88
CA THR A 140 -3.43 -3.14 17.38
C THR A 140 -3.65 -2.18 18.54
N PRO A 141 -2.86 -1.10 18.65
CA PRO A 141 -3.08 -0.08 19.67
C PRO A 141 -4.53 0.45 19.64
N SER A 142 -5.11 0.67 20.82
CA SER A 142 -6.49 1.14 20.99
C SER A 142 -6.79 2.42 20.21
N ASP A 143 -5.90 3.41 20.27
CA ASP A 143 -6.04 4.67 19.56
C ASP A 143 -6.04 4.48 18.03
N LEU A 144 -5.10 3.67 17.52
CA LEU A 144 -5.03 3.34 16.09
C LEU A 144 -6.27 2.56 15.65
N LEU A 145 -6.74 1.61 16.47
CA LEU A 145 -7.93 0.82 16.19
C LEU A 145 -9.18 1.71 16.04
N LEU A 146 -9.35 2.68 16.95
CA LEU A 146 -10.46 3.64 16.89
C LEU A 146 -10.37 4.60 15.71
N GLN A 147 -9.16 5.03 15.32
CA GLN A 147 -8.96 5.81 14.10
C GLN A 147 -9.37 5.02 12.84
N LEU A 148 -9.03 3.74 12.78
CA LEU A 148 -9.38 2.86 11.67
C LEU A 148 -10.89 2.56 11.57
N GLY A 149 -11.62 2.65 12.68
CA GLY A 149 -13.04 2.31 12.76
C GLY A 149 -13.96 3.13 11.86
N ARG A 150 -13.58 4.36 11.49
CA ARG A 150 -14.33 5.15 10.48
C ARG A 150 -14.40 4.45 9.12
N ARG A 151 -13.31 3.76 8.74
CA ARG A 151 -13.14 3.15 7.42
C ARG A 151 -13.38 1.63 7.45
N PHE A 152 -13.10 0.99 8.58
CA PHE A 152 -13.19 -0.46 8.78
C PHE A 152 -13.99 -0.82 10.04
N PRO A 153 -15.26 -0.35 10.17
CA PRO A 153 -16.03 -0.55 11.39
C PRO A 153 -16.32 -2.02 11.68
N ARG A 154 -16.48 -2.85 10.63
CA ARG A 154 -16.72 -4.29 10.79
C ARG A 154 -15.49 -4.98 11.37
N GLU A 155 -14.32 -4.63 10.89
CA GLU A 155 -13.05 -5.18 11.33
C GLU A 155 -12.76 -4.79 12.79
N VAL A 156 -12.98 -3.52 13.15
CA VAL A 156 -12.84 -3.06 14.54
C VAL A 156 -13.76 -3.84 15.49
N LEU A 157 -15.03 -4.02 15.13
CA LEU A 157 -15.95 -4.83 15.96
C LEU A 157 -15.62 -6.32 16.01
N ASN A 158 -14.81 -6.80 15.07
CA ASN A 158 -14.31 -8.18 15.03
C ASN A 158 -12.92 -8.32 15.66
N ASN A 159 -12.28 -7.21 16.05
CA ASN A 159 -11.03 -7.25 16.77
C ASN A 159 -11.27 -7.79 18.18
N PRO A 160 -10.49 -8.78 18.65
CA PRO A 160 -10.65 -9.36 19.99
C PRO A 160 -10.46 -8.33 21.12
N ILE A 161 -9.67 -7.27 20.90
CA ILE A 161 -9.42 -6.26 21.93
C ILE A 161 -10.61 -5.30 22.13
N PHE A 162 -11.49 -5.13 21.14
CA PHE A 162 -12.54 -4.10 21.19
C PHE A 162 -13.51 -4.30 22.37
N ASN A 163 -13.91 -5.54 22.63
CA ASN A 163 -14.79 -5.83 23.77
C ASN A 163 -14.04 -5.68 25.11
N LEU A 164 -12.74 -5.96 25.14
CA LEU A 164 -11.91 -5.76 26.34
C LEU A 164 -11.78 -4.27 26.66
N MET A 165 -11.57 -3.42 25.64
CA MET A 165 -11.53 -1.96 25.81
C MET A 165 -12.83 -1.42 26.43
N LEU A 166 -13.99 -1.92 26.01
CA LEU A 166 -15.29 -1.52 26.56
C LEU A 166 -15.51 -1.98 28.01
N LEU A 167 -14.83 -3.03 28.44
CA LEU A 167 -14.87 -3.51 29.82
C LEU A 167 -13.88 -2.77 30.71
N GLU A 168 -12.72 -2.40 30.17
CA GLU A 168 -11.68 -1.66 30.87
C GLU A 168 -12.08 -0.21 31.14
N ASP A 169 -12.68 0.46 30.15
CA ASP A 169 -13.16 1.83 30.27
C ASP A 169 -14.69 1.93 29.99
N PRO A 170 -15.52 2.07 31.04
CA PRO A 170 -16.96 2.27 30.89
C PRO A 170 -17.34 3.52 30.09
N ASN A 171 -16.47 4.55 30.09
CA ASN A 171 -16.68 5.83 29.41
C ASN A 171 -16.08 5.85 28.00
N LEU A 172 -15.57 4.71 27.50
CA LEU A 172 -14.94 4.62 26.19
C LEU A 172 -15.82 5.19 25.07
N ILE A 173 -17.14 5.01 25.14
CA ILE A 173 -18.08 5.50 24.10
C ILE A 173 -17.97 7.01 23.90
N GLU A 174 -17.70 7.78 24.95
CA GLU A 174 -17.54 9.23 24.90
C GLU A 174 -16.20 9.64 24.28
N THR A 175 -15.18 8.77 24.40
CA THR A 175 -13.82 9.02 23.88
C THR A 175 -13.65 8.52 22.44
N ILE A 176 -14.51 7.62 21.96
CA ILE A 176 -14.51 7.16 20.56
C ILE A 176 -14.71 8.37 19.63
N PRO A 177 -13.86 8.55 18.59
CA PRO A 177 -14.07 9.59 17.60
C PRO A 177 -15.48 9.52 17.00
N LYS A 178 -16.24 10.61 17.06
CA LYS A 178 -17.64 10.68 16.60
C LYS A 178 -17.87 10.07 15.20
N PRO A 179 -17.02 10.31 14.18
CA PRO A 179 -17.17 9.67 12.87
C PRO A 179 -16.99 8.16 12.91
N THR A 180 -16.15 7.64 13.80
CA THR A 180 -15.99 6.20 14.05
C THR A 180 -17.23 5.65 14.74
N LEU A 181 -17.70 6.30 15.82
CA LEU A 181 -18.87 5.86 16.57
C LEU A 181 -20.12 5.71 15.67
N ALA A 182 -20.40 6.72 14.84
CA ALA A 182 -21.50 6.66 13.88
C ALA A 182 -21.38 5.48 12.90
N ARG A 183 -20.15 5.09 12.51
CA ARG A 183 -19.90 3.95 11.60
C ARG A 183 -20.02 2.60 12.29
N LEU A 184 -19.65 2.52 13.57
CA LEU A 184 -19.84 1.34 14.41
C LEU A 184 -21.32 1.09 14.64
N LEU A 185 -22.10 2.13 14.97
CA LEU A 185 -23.55 2.05 15.21
C LEU A 185 -24.36 1.58 13.99
N LEU A 186 -23.81 1.65 12.79
CA LEU A 186 -24.46 1.09 11.59
C LEU A 186 -24.22 -0.42 11.42
N GLN A 187 -23.38 -1.04 12.25
CA GLN A 187 -23.09 -2.46 12.15
C GLN A 187 -24.04 -3.30 12.99
N SER A 188 -24.63 -4.33 12.37
CA SER A 188 -25.58 -5.24 13.01
C SER A 188 -25.04 -6.02 14.22
N LYS A 189 -23.70 -6.12 14.36
CA LYS A 189 -23.03 -6.80 15.48
C LYS A 189 -23.13 -6.03 16.80
N ILE A 190 -23.38 -4.72 16.74
CA ILE A 190 -23.54 -3.88 17.93
C ILE A 190 -24.69 -4.41 18.82
N SER A 191 -24.45 -4.38 20.14
CA SER A 191 -25.44 -4.75 21.15
C SER A 191 -26.40 -3.59 21.44
N VAL A 192 -27.59 -3.91 21.94
CA VAL A 192 -28.59 -2.91 22.33
C VAL A 192 -28.04 -1.96 23.40
N GLY A 193 -27.35 -2.49 24.42
CA GLY A 193 -26.74 -1.67 25.46
C GLY A 193 -25.69 -0.68 24.96
N PHE A 194 -24.98 -0.98 23.86
CA PHE A 194 -24.07 -0.02 23.24
C PHE A 194 -24.83 1.11 22.54
N ILE A 195 -25.99 0.82 21.93
CA ILE A 195 -26.89 1.82 21.32
C ILE A 195 -27.48 2.73 22.39
N GLU A 196 -27.99 2.15 23.48
CA GLU A 196 -28.53 2.89 24.63
C GLU A 196 -27.51 3.87 25.21
N ARG A 197 -26.29 3.41 25.48
CA ARG A 197 -25.22 4.29 25.96
C ARG A 197 -24.84 5.37 24.93
N SER A 198 -24.88 5.05 23.65
CA SER A 198 -24.57 6.01 22.58
C SER A 198 -25.69 7.03 22.35
N ALA A 199 -26.91 6.77 22.82
CA ALA A 199 -28.04 7.68 22.66
C ALA A 199 -27.85 8.98 23.45
N ALA A 200 -27.12 8.96 24.57
CA ALA A 200 -26.76 10.17 25.30
C ALA A 200 -25.96 11.19 24.46
N LEU A 201 -25.32 10.73 23.37
CA LEU A 201 -24.52 11.57 22.47
C LEU A 201 -25.30 12.04 21.22
N SER A 202 -26.57 11.66 21.07
CA SER A 202 -27.37 11.96 19.87
C SER A 202 -27.53 13.45 19.62
N ASP A 203 -27.72 14.24 20.67
CA ASP A 203 -28.00 15.67 20.57
C ASP A 203 -26.77 16.47 20.14
N SER A 204 -25.58 15.97 20.48
CA SER A 204 -24.31 16.61 20.14
C SER A 204 -23.86 16.34 18.71
N THR A 205 -24.42 15.34 18.03
CA THR A 205 -23.91 14.89 16.72
C THR A 205 -25.00 14.18 15.90
N PRO A 206 -25.58 14.84 14.86
CA PRO A 206 -26.71 14.31 14.11
C PRO A 206 -26.39 13.02 13.36
N GLU A 207 -25.13 12.73 13.04
CA GLU A 207 -24.68 11.48 12.45
C GLU A 207 -24.89 10.28 13.39
N ILE A 208 -24.67 10.47 14.69
CA ILE A 208 -24.90 9.44 15.72
C ILE A 208 -26.40 9.17 15.82
N ALA A 209 -27.20 10.22 15.99
CA ALA A 209 -28.66 10.13 16.05
C ALA A 209 -29.25 9.44 14.81
N THR A 210 -28.72 9.78 13.63
CA THR A 210 -29.05 9.12 12.36
C THR A 210 -28.71 7.63 12.38
N ALA A 211 -27.51 7.26 12.83
CA ALA A 211 -27.08 5.86 12.85
C ALA A 211 -27.97 5.04 13.78
N ILE A 212 -28.31 5.58 14.96
CA ILE A 212 -29.23 4.97 15.91
C ILE A 212 -30.63 4.81 15.29
N ALA A 213 -31.18 5.86 14.67
CA ALA A 213 -32.50 5.78 14.03
C ALA A 213 -32.57 4.74 12.90
N LEU A 214 -31.46 4.46 12.23
CA LEU A 214 -31.36 3.45 11.16
C LEU A 214 -31.07 2.04 11.67
N HIS A 215 -30.58 1.88 12.89
CA HIS A 215 -30.09 0.59 13.35
C HIS A 215 -31.25 -0.35 13.73
N PRO A 216 -31.33 -1.56 13.16
CA PRO A 216 -32.51 -2.43 13.29
C PRO A 216 -32.83 -2.86 14.73
N LYS A 217 -31.82 -2.87 15.62
CA LYS A 217 -31.99 -3.25 17.04
C LYS A 217 -32.25 -2.08 17.97
N THR A 218 -32.48 -0.87 17.46
CA THR A 218 -32.73 0.30 18.32
C THR A 218 -34.04 0.13 19.09
N PRO A 219 -34.06 0.27 20.43
CA PRO A 219 -35.28 0.20 21.23
C PRO A 219 -36.32 1.25 20.82
N ASP A 220 -37.60 0.91 20.94
CA ASP A 220 -38.70 1.82 20.59
C ASP A 220 -38.68 3.09 21.44
N GLU A 221 -38.30 3.00 22.71
CA GLU A 221 -38.14 4.15 23.61
C GLU A 221 -37.19 5.21 23.03
N ILE A 222 -36.03 4.77 22.52
CA ILE A 222 -35.05 5.66 21.89
C ILE A 222 -35.59 6.20 20.56
N LEU A 223 -36.29 5.37 19.77
CA LEU A 223 -36.91 5.84 18.52
C LEU A 223 -37.99 6.91 18.78
N HIS A 224 -38.76 6.77 19.86
CA HIS A 224 -39.72 7.80 20.28
C HIS A 224 -39.03 9.09 20.69
N GLN A 225 -37.91 9.04 21.43
CA GLN A 225 -37.09 10.22 21.72
C GLN A 225 -36.60 10.88 20.42
N LEU A 226 -36.03 10.09 19.51
CA LEU A 226 -35.50 10.59 18.23
C LEU A 226 -36.58 11.11 17.27
N SER A 227 -37.85 10.71 17.45
CA SER A 227 -38.97 11.25 16.68
C SER A 227 -39.22 12.74 16.93
N ASN A 228 -38.75 13.26 18.08
CA ASN A 228 -38.81 14.66 18.47
C ASN A 228 -37.47 15.40 18.35
N HIS A 229 -36.45 14.77 17.77
CA HIS A 229 -35.10 15.33 17.63
C HIS A 229 -35.08 16.65 16.85
N SER A 230 -34.15 17.56 17.12
CA SER A 230 -34.05 18.87 16.45
C SER A 230 -33.81 18.78 14.93
N ASP A 231 -32.99 17.81 14.51
CA ASP A 231 -32.72 17.51 13.09
C ASP A 231 -33.92 16.84 12.38
N PRO A 232 -34.46 17.43 11.29
CA PRO A 232 -35.57 16.87 10.52
C PRO A 232 -35.31 15.49 9.90
N GLN A 233 -34.08 15.19 9.48
CA GLN A 233 -33.73 13.90 8.88
C GLN A 233 -33.74 12.79 9.93
N VAL A 234 -33.27 13.08 11.15
CA VAL A 234 -33.32 12.14 12.27
C VAL A 234 -34.77 11.83 12.63
N ARG A 235 -35.61 12.85 12.80
CA ARG A 235 -37.06 12.65 13.06
C ARG A 235 -37.72 11.76 12.02
N LYS A 236 -37.51 12.10 10.74
CA LYS A 236 -38.11 11.36 9.61
C LYS A 236 -37.69 9.89 9.61
N ARG A 237 -36.43 9.59 9.93
CA ARG A 237 -35.92 8.22 10.01
C ARG A 237 -36.51 7.46 11.19
N ALA A 238 -36.54 8.07 12.37
CA ALA A 238 -37.11 7.44 13.57
C ALA A 238 -38.61 7.12 13.39
N ILE A 239 -39.40 8.07 12.88
CA ILE A 239 -40.83 7.87 12.60
C ILE A 239 -41.04 6.77 11.56
N ARG A 240 -40.22 6.73 10.51
CA ARG A 240 -40.30 5.66 9.51
C ARG A 240 -40.00 4.30 10.13
N HIS A 241 -38.94 4.21 10.94
CA HIS A 241 -38.56 2.96 11.60
C HIS A 241 -39.71 2.44 12.49
N LEU A 242 -40.27 3.31 13.35
CA LEU A 242 -41.42 2.95 14.18
C LEU A 242 -42.60 2.45 13.35
N ARG A 243 -42.90 3.13 12.23
CA ARG A 243 -43.98 2.72 11.32
C ARG A 243 -43.71 1.35 10.68
N ASP A 244 -42.46 1.08 10.29
CA ASP A 244 -42.08 -0.18 9.66
C ASP A 244 -42.16 -1.37 10.63
N ARG A 245 -42.07 -1.14 11.96
CA ARG A 245 -42.29 -2.18 12.99
C ARG A 245 -43.76 -2.50 13.27
N LEU A 246 -44.67 -1.58 12.95
CA LEU A 246 -46.12 -1.74 13.16
C LEU A 246 -46.83 -2.46 11.99
N ARG A 247 -46.10 -2.80 10.92
CA ARG A 247 -46.60 -3.49 9.73
C ARG A 247 -46.15 -4.94 9.71
#